data_AF-A0A960L620-F1
#
_entry.id   AF-A0A960L620-F1
#
_cell.length_a   1.000
_cell.length_b   1.000
_cell.length_c   1.000
_cell.angle_alpha   90.00
_cell.angle_beta   90.00
_cell.angle_gamma   90.00
#
_symmetry.space_group_name_H-M   'P 1'
#
loop_
_entity.id
_entity.type
_entity.pdbx_description
1 polymer ?
#
loop_
_entity_poly.entity_id
_entity_poly.type
_entity_poly.pdbx_seq_one_letter_code
_entity_poly.pdbx_strand_id
1 'polypeptide(L)'
;GDSAAQSEWALVPFLVKRPDQHEGEISDAPVANIDIVPTILQAAGLLTDAASDPRLEGFPLDQAPPDRLRRVFLSGKNIPLAADLLEERDRILAWKLATFGDGSDPDAIYQKASPRPDLLGRPIASLPPNPTGLRIVLDDAEGATKTFSYDPASRWIPTLVKGTVISERALTEPGPVVAIAVDGIIRATVRAHAVEEGRWRFEVLVPEEAVSAGSLLTVQLVSDLPVTADAG
;
A
#
# COMPACT_ATOMS: atom_id res chain seq x y z
N GLY A 1 18.35 -0.67 -14.32
CA GLY A 1 18.09 -1.00 -12.91
C GLY A 1 16.91 -0.16 -12.50
N ASP A 2 15.95 -0.74 -11.80
CA ASP A 2 14.66 -0.10 -11.52
C ASP A 2 14.84 1.14 -10.65
N SER A 3 14.73 2.33 -11.26
CA SER A 3 14.92 3.63 -10.61
C SER A 3 13.87 3.88 -9.53
N ALA A 4 12.68 3.30 -9.67
CA ALA A 4 11.60 3.40 -8.70
C ALA A 4 11.99 2.71 -7.38
N ALA A 5 12.43 1.46 -7.44
CA ALA A 5 12.92 0.73 -6.26
C ALA A 5 14.12 1.42 -5.61
N GLN A 6 15.01 2.02 -6.41
CA GLN A 6 16.14 2.78 -5.88
C GLN A 6 15.70 4.04 -5.14
N SER A 7 14.71 4.77 -5.65
CA SER A 7 14.19 5.98 -4.98
C SER A 7 13.55 5.66 -3.63
N GLU A 8 12.85 4.53 -3.50
CA GLU A 8 12.20 4.15 -2.24
C GLU A 8 13.20 3.74 -1.15
N TRP A 9 14.29 3.05 -1.51
CA TRP A 9 15.27 2.58 -0.52
C TRP A 9 16.37 3.59 -0.23
N ALA A 10 16.66 4.48 -1.19
CA ALA A 10 17.67 5.51 -1.05
C ALA A 10 17.24 6.67 -0.14
N LEU A 11 15.93 6.89 0.00
CA LEU A 11 15.35 8.04 0.68
C LEU A 11 14.63 7.59 1.95
N VAL A 12 15.42 7.12 2.93
CA VAL A 12 14.92 6.71 4.23
C VAL A 12 14.73 7.93 5.12
N PRO A 13 13.58 8.08 5.84
CA PRO A 13 13.41 9.16 6.79
C PRO A 13 14.43 9.04 7.93
N PHE A 14 15.08 10.15 8.28
CA PHE A 14 15.91 10.23 9.46
C PHE A 14 15.17 11.01 10.55
N LEU A 15 14.88 10.34 11.65
CA LEU A 15 14.09 10.89 12.76
C LEU A 15 15.00 11.08 13.97
N VAL A 16 15.03 12.30 14.51
CA VAL A 16 15.77 12.64 15.73
C VAL A 16 14.84 13.31 16.72
N LYS A 17 14.91 12.85 17.97
CA LYS A 17 14.23 13.48 19.12
C LYS A 17 15.30 14.04 20.06
N ARG A 18 15.31 15.36 20.22
CA ARG A 18 16.22 16.02 21.18
C ARG A 18 15.64 15.99 22.60
N PRO A 19 16.51 16.01 23.64
CA PRO A 19 16.07 16.27 25.01
C PRO A 19 15.23 17.56 25.08
N ASP A 20 14.18 17.56 25.89
CA ASP A 20 13.29 18.71 26.13
C ASP A 20 12.65 19.34 24.88
N GLN A 21 12.64 18.63 23.75
CA GLN A 21 11.99 19.09 22.54
C GLN A 21 10.45 19.02 22.70
N HIS A 22 9.77 20.16 22.55
CA HIS A 22 8.30 20.23 22.61
C HIS A 22 7.63 20.41 21.25
N GLU A 23 8.38 20.87 20.23
CA GLU A 23 7.88 21.12 18.88
C GLU A 23 8.67 20.32 17.85
N GLY A 24 7.99 19.92 16.77
CA GLY A 24 8.58 19.20 15.64
C GLY A 24 9.00 20.15 14.53
N GLU A 25 10.03 19.77 13.77
CA GLU A 25 10.50 20.47 12.59
C GLU A 25 10.74 19.46 11.47
N ILE A 26 10.39 19.82 10.24
CA ILE A 26 10.74 19.07 9.03
C ILE A 26 11.92 19.80 8.38
N SER A 27 13.01 19.08 8.14
CA SER A 27 14.20 19.60 7.46
C SER A 27 14.52 18.76 6.23
N ASP A 28 14.63 19.43 5.09
CA ASP A 28 15.07 18.84 3.82
C ASP A 28 16.60 18.88 3.64
N ALA A 29 17.34 19.19 4.71
CA ALA A 29 18.79 19.20 4.67
C ALA A 29 19.35 17.82 4.22
N PRO A 30 20.39 17.81 3.38
CA PRO A 30 21.02 16.57 2.88
C PRO A 30 21.86 15.91 3.98
N VAL A 31 21.20 15.20 4.89
CA VAL A 31 21.82 14.46 5.99
C VAL A 31 22.27 13.06 5.58
N ALA A 32 23.25 12.51 6.28
CA ALA A 32 23.79 11.17 6.07
C ALA A 32 24.01 10.43 7.40
N ASN A 33 24.19 9.12 7.33
CA ASN A 33 24.47 8.29 8.51
C ASN A 33 25.72 8.72 9.30
N ILE A 34 26.74 9.28 8.64
CA ILE A 34 27.94 9.81 9.31
C ILE A 34 27.66 11.04 10.18
N ASP A 35 26.49 11.66 10.04
CA ASP A 35 26.05 12.83 10.82
C ASP A 35 25.44 12.43 12.17
N ILE A 36 25.14 11.15 12.38
CA ILE A 36 24.50 10.66 13.61
C ILE A 36 25.37 10.93 14.84
N VAL A 37 26.65 10.54 14.79
CA VAL A 37 27.59 10.70 15.91
C VAL A 37 27.80 12.18 16.29
N PRO A 38 28.17 13.09 15.36
CA PRO A 38 28.34 14.50 15.71
C PRO A 38 27.03 15.12 16.24
N THR A 39 25.86 14.71 15.73
CA THR A 39 24.57 15.15 16.25
C THR A 39 24.33 14.72 17.70
N ILE A 40 24.65 13.46 18.05
CA ILE A 40 24.54 12.97 19.43
C ILE A 40 25.50 13.72 20.36
N LEU A 41 26.75 13.91 19.95
CA LEU A 41 27.75 14.60 20.75
C LEU A 41 27.36 16.07 21.00
N GLN A 42 26.80 16.74 20.00
CA GLN A 42 26.29 18.10 20.14
C GLN A 42 25.10 18.15 21.12
N ALA A 43 24.14 17.24 20.95
CA ALA A 43 22.98 17.16 21.86
C ALA A 43 23.38 16.83 23.31
N ALA A 44 24.48 16.10 23.51
CA ALA A 44 25.05 15.81 24.83
C ALA A 44 25.91 16.95 25.40
N GLY A 45 26.09 18.06 24.68
CA GLY A 45 26.97 19.18 25.07
C GLY A 45 28.46 18.85 24.99
N LEU A 46 28.84 17.76 24.31
CA LEU A 46 30.23 17.30 24.15
C LEU A 46 30.89 17.83 22.87
N LEU A 47 30.11 18.42 21.98
CA LEU A 47 30.59 19.00 20.72
C LEU A 47 29.93 20.36 20.49
N THR A 48 30.72 21.42 20.53
CA THR A 48 30.24 22.79 20.28
C THR A 48 30.43 23.22 18.83
N ASP A 49 31.44 22.68 18.15
CA ASP A 49 31.74 22.97 16.75
C ASP A 49 32.27 21.69 16.07
N ALA A 50 31.49 21.12 15.15
CA ALA A 50 31.91 19.92 14.44
C ALA A 50 33.09 20.14 13.49
N ALA A 51 33.22 21.35 12.94
CA ALA A 51 34.35 21.68 12.07
C ALA A 51 35.69 21.65 12.83
N SER A 52 35.63 21.62 14.17
CA SER A 52 36.81 21.63 15.04
C SER A 52 37.35 20.24 15.40
N ASP A 53 36.61 19.15 15.18
CA ASP A 53 37.09 17.79 15.48
C ASP A 53 37.48 17.04 14.18
N PRO A 54 38.78 16.94 13.84
CA PRO A 54 39.25 16.32 12.61
C PRO A 54 38.99 14.80 12.54
N ARG A 55 38.49 14.18 13.62
CA ARG A 55 38.10 12.76 13.64
C ARG A 55 36.68 12.53 13.13
N LEU A 56 35.89 13.59 12.98
CA LEU A 56 34.51 13.52 12.52
C LEU A 56 34.43 13.95 11.05
N GLU A 57 33.89 13.07 10.21
CA GLU A 57 33.64 13.37 8.79
C GLU A 57 32.24 13.96 8.55
N GLY A 58 31.33 13.83 9.53
CA GLY A 58 29.96 14.33 9.47
C GLY A 58 29.75 15.63 10.25
N PHE A 59 28.53 16.16 10.15
CA PHE A 59 28.11 17.40 10.82
C PHE A 59 26.88 17.17 11.70
N PRO A 60 26.69 17.91 12.80
CA PRO A 60 25.42 18.01 13.49
C PRO A 60 24.34 18.47 12.52
N LEU A 61 23.10 18.00 12.70
CA LEU A 61 22.04 18.23 11.71
C LEU A 61 21.73 19.70 11.42
N ASP A 62 21.91 20.58 12.41
CA ASP A 62 21.73 22.03 12.30
C ASP A 62 22.92 22.75 11.64
N GLN A 63 24.02 22.03 11.43
CA GLN A 63 25.27 22.55 10.85
C GLN A 63 25.63 21.87 9.52
N ALA A 64 24.79 20.95 9.03
CA ALA A 64 25.03 20.26 7.77
C ALA A 64 25.01 21.24 6.57
N PRO A 65 26.01 21.22 5.68
CA PRO A 65 26.03 22.12 4.52
C PRO A 65 24.82 21.93 3.60
N PRO A 66 24.15 23.02 3.17
CA PRO A 66 22.93 22.92 2.35
C PRO A 66 23.19 22.39 0.94
N ASP A 67 24.42 22.53 0.44
CA ASP A 67 24.87 22.12 -0.89
C ASP A 67 25.49 20.71 -0.92
N ARG A 68 25.50 19.99 0.22
CA ARG A 68 26.03 18.63 0.28
C ARG A 68 25.26 17.70 -0.65
N LEU A 69 25.98 17.04 -1.55
CA LEU A 69 25.40 16.00 -2.40
C LEU A 69 24.87 14.86 -1.54
N ARG A 70 23.59 14.51 -1.71
CA ARG A 70 23.02 13.28 -1.14
C ARG A 70 23.74 12.09 -1.75
N ARG A 71 24.15 11.12 -0.93
CA ARG A 71 24.85 9.92 -1.39
C ARG A 71 24.22 8.70 -0.76
N VAL A 72 24.16 7.61 -1.53
CA VAL A 72 23.71 6.31 -1.07
C VAL A 72 24.87 5.35 -1.14
N PHE A 73 24.99 4.50 -0.13
CA PHE A 73 25.93 3.40 -0.13
C PHE A 73 25.27 2.17 -0.77
N LEU A 74 25.65 1.86 -2.01
CA LEU A 74 25.13 0.71 -2.76
C LEU A 74 26.30 -0.18 -3.17
N SER A 75 26.25 -1.45 -2.78
CA SER A 75 27.25 -2.47 -3.16
C SER A 75 28.70 -2.03 -2.91
N GLY A 76 28.97 -1.43 -1.76
CA GLY A 76 30.32 -0.98 -1.39
C GLY A 76 30.75 0.37 -1.97
N LYS A 77 29.87 1.07 -2.71
CA LYS A 77 30.18 2.32 -3.39
C LYS A 77 29.27 3.46 -2.93
N ASN A 78 29.85 4.64 -2.77
CA ASN A 78 29.11 5.88 -2.52
C ASN A 78 28.69 6.52 -3.84
N ILE A 79 27.42 6.36 -4.20
CA ILE A 79 26.84 6.88 -5.44
C ILE A 79 26.12 8.19 -5.13
N PRO A 80 26.36 9.30 -5.88
CA PRO A 80 25.57 10.51 -5.73
C PRO A 80 24.11 10.22 -6.11
N LEU A 81 23.20 10.72 -5.29
CA LEU A 81 21.77 10.68 -5.60
C LEU A 81 21.53 11.66 -6.75
N ALA A 82 21.12 11.15 -7.91
CA ALA A 82 20.78 11.99 -9.04
C ALA A 82 19.44 12.73 -8.78
N ALA A 83 19.29 13.91 -9.38
CA ALA A 83 18.11 14.78 -9.17
C ALA A 83 16.80 14.13 -9.65
N ASP A 84 16.90 13.22 -10.63
CA ASP A 84 15.80 12.39 -11.15
C ASP A 84 15.17 11.50 -10.06
N LEU A 85 15.92 11.12 -9.01
CA LEU A 85 15.40 10.34 -7.89
C LEU A 85 14.46 11.13 -6.98
N LEU A 86 14.58 12.46 -6.91
CA LEU A 86 13.63 13.30 -6.16
C LEU A 86 12.32 13.47 -6.92
N GLU A 87 12.39 13.66 -8.25
CA GLU A 87 11.19 13.69 -9.10
C GLU A 87 10.47 12.32 -9.12
N GLU A 88 11.25 11.22 -9.08
CA GLU A 88 10.70 9.87 -8.95
C GLU A 88 10.04 9.66 -7.59
N ARG A 89 10.68 10.10 -6.49
CA ARG A 89 10.07 10.10 -5.15
C ARG A 89 8.72 10.80 -5.15
N ASP A 90 8.64 11.99 -5.72
CA ASP A 90 7.42 12.79 -5.72
C ASP A 90 6.31 12.15 -6.55
N ARG A 91 6.65 11.52 -7.67
CA ARG A 91 5.71 10.73 -8.47
C ARG A 91 5.19 9.52 -7.71
N ILE A 92 6.07 8.77 -7.05
CA ILE A 92 5.68 7.61 -6.23
C ILE A 92 4.81 8.05 -5.05
N LEU A 93 5.16 9.16 -4.39
CA LEU A 93 4.38 9.71 -3.29
C LEU A 93 2.98 10.12 -3.77
N ALA A 94 2.88 10.84 -4.90
CA ALA A 94 1.60 11.22 -5.48
C ALA A 94 0.74 9.99 -5.81
N TRP A 95 1.34 8.94 -6.39
CA TRP A 95 0.65 7.69 -6.66
C TRP A 95 0.18 6.99 -5.37
N LYS A 96 1.01 6.93 -4.33
CA LYS A 96 0.63 6.36 -3.02
C LYS A 96 -0.51 7.13 -2.38
N LEU A 97 -0.46 8.45 -2.37
CA LEU A 97 -1.54 9.29 -1.82
C LEU A 97 -2.85 9.17 -2.61
N ALA A 98 -2.75 9.04 -3.93
CA ALA A 98 -3.90 8.80 -4.80
C ALA A 98 -4.51 7.41 -4.58
N THR A 99 -3.68 6.39 -4.30
CA THR A 99 -4.11 5.00 -4.16
C THR A 99 -4.60 4.66 -2.74
N PHE A 100 -3.88 5.12 -1.72
CA PHE A 100 -4.08 4.73 -0.32
C PHE A 100 -4.62 5.86 0.57
N GLY A 101 -4.55 7.12 0.11
CA GLY A 101 -4.83 8.29 0.94
C GLY A 101 -3.63 8.77 1.75
N ASP A 102 -3.83 9.84 2.52
CA ASP A 102 -2.83 10.48 3.38
C ASP A 102 -2.91 10.02 4.85
N GLY A 103 -3.80 9.06 5.14
CA GLY A 103 -4.05 8.54 6.49
C GLY A 103 -4.97 9.41 7.35
N SER A 104 -5.52 10.52 6.82
CA SER A 104 -6.51 11.34 7.54
C SER A 104 -7.88 10.65 7.67
N ASP A 105 -8.20 9.78 6.71
CA ASP A 105 -9.40 8.94 6.68
C ASP A 105 -8.96 7.46 6.53
N PRO A 106 -9.11 6.63 7.58
CA PRO A 106 -8.77 5.21 7.54
C PRO A 106 -9.52 4.44 6.44
N ASP A 107 -10.72 4.89 6.06
CA ASP A 107 -11.57 4.19 5.09
C ASP A 107 -11.24 4.57 3.64
N ALA A 108 -10.44 5.62 3.46
CA ALA A 108 -10.03 6.10 2.14
C ALA A 108 -9.32 5.02 1.33
N ILE A 109 -8.66 4.05 1.97
CA ILE A 109 -8.01 2.93 1.27
C ILE A 109 -9.03 2.07 0.52
N TYR A 110 -10.20 1.81 1.11
CA TYR A 110 -11.25 1.02 0.47
C TYR A 110 -11.91 1.78 -0.68
N GLN A 111 -12.02 3.11 -0.58
CA GLN A 111 -12.60 3.94 -1.62
C GLN A 111 -11.62 4.17 -2.77
N LYS A 112 -10.38 4.56 -2.49
CA LYS A 112 -9.40 4.98 -3.49
C LYS A 112 -8.75 3.81 -4.22
N ALA A 113 -8.48 2.69 -3.55
CA ALA A 113 -7.88 1.52 -4.18
C ALA A 113 -8.91 0.63 -4.88
N SER A 114 -10.20 0.84 -4.65
CA SER A 114 -11.28 0.04 -5.24
C SER A 114 -11.46 0.40 -6.72
N PRO A 115 -11.52 -0.57 -7.65
CA PRO A 115 -11.78 -0.32 -9.07
C PRO A 115 -13.22 0.17 -9.35
N ARG A 116 -14.14 0.01 -8.39
CA ARG A 116 -15.55 0.44 -8.47
C ARG A 116 -16.00 1.09 -7.16
N PRO A 117 -15.48 2.28 -6.82
CA PRO A 117 -15.83 2.97 -5.57
C PRO A 117 -17.32 3.36 -5.52
N ASP A 118 -17.94 3.56 -6.68
CA ASP A 118 -19.35 3.90 -6.83
C ASP A 118 -20.31 2.80 -6.32
N LEU A 119 -19.81 1.57 -6.16
CA LEU A 119 -20.57 0.43 -5.65
C LEU A 119 -20.51 0.26 -4.13
N LEU A 120 -19.55 0.91 -3.45
CA LEU A 120 -19.39 0.76 -2.01
C LEU A 120 -20.63 1.28 -1.28
N GLY A 121 -21.10 0.53 -0.29
CA GLY A 121 -22.33 0.83 0.45
C GLY A 121 -23.63 0.46 -0.26
N ARG A 122 -23.59 -0.03 -1.51
CA ARG A 122 -24.78 -0.50 -2.23
C ARG A 122 -25.15 -1.94 -1.88
N PRO A 123 -26.44 -2.32 -2.01
CA PRO A 123 -26.83 -3.72 -1.90
C PRO A 123 -26.21 -4.57 -3.02
N ILE A 124 -25.65 -5.72 -2.69
CA ILE A 124 -25.11 -6.67 -3.68
C ILE A 124 -26.20 -7.19 -4.63
N ALA A 125 -27.44 -7.24 -4.15
CA ALA A 125 -28.62 -7.59 -4.96
C ALA A 125 -28.94 -6.57 -6.08
N SER A 126 -28.31 -5.39 -6.06
CA SER A 126 -28.40 -4.42 -7.17
C SER A 126 -27.54 -4.82 -8.37
N LEU A 127 -26.58 -5.72 -8.19
CA LEU A 127 -25.72 -6.21 -9.27
C LEU A 127 -26.49 -7.23 -10.11
N PRO A 128 -26.27 -7.23 -11.44
CA PRO A 128 -26.82 -8.26 -12.30
C PRO A 128 -26.24 -9.64 -11.93
N PRO A 129 -26.98 -10.72 -12.19
CA PRO A 129 -26.50 -12.08 -11.93
C PRO A 129 -25.16 -12.36 -12.62
N ASN A 130 -24.36 -13.24 -12.02
CA ASN A 130 -23.11 -13.69 -12.64
C ASN A 130 -23.39 -14.27 -14.04
N PRO A 131 -22.59 -13.95 -15.06
CA PRO A 131 -22.75 -14.54 -16.38
C PRO A 131 -22.55 -16.05 -16.35
N THR A 132 -23.26 -16.76 -17.23
CA THR A 132 -23.12 -18.21 -17.38
C THR A 132 -21.70 -18.60 -17.78
N GLY A 133 -21.17 -19.67 -17.20
CA GLY A 133 -19.80 -20.15 -17.45
C GLY A 133 -18.73 -19.46 -16.59
N LEU A 134 -19.14 -18.59 -15.66
CA LEU A 134 -18.27 -18.02 -14.64
C LEU A 134 -18.70 -18.46 -13.24
N ARG A 135 -17.73 -18.90 -12.45
CA ARG A 135 -17.93 -19.32 -11.06
C ARG A 135 -16.92 -18.64 -10.15
N ILE A 136 -17.37 -18.22 -8.98
CA ILE A 136 -16.49 -17.75 -7.91
C ILE A 136 -16.39 -18.83 -6.82
N VAL A 137 -15.17 -19.06 -6.35
CA VAL A 137 -14.87 -19.97 -5.25
C VAL A 137 -13.99 -19.25 -4.24
N LEU A 138 -14.44 -19.16 -3.00
CA LEU A 138 -13.61 -18.68 -1.90
C LEU A 138 -12.61 -19.76 -1.50
N ASP A 139 -11.41 -19.38 -1.08
CA ASP A 139 -10.37 -20.35 -0.70
C ASP A 139 -10.78 -21.22 0.51
N ASP A 140 -11.64 -20.69 1.38
CA ASP A 140 -12.11 -21.32 2.61
C ASP A 140 -13.61 -21.65 2.61
N ALA A 141 -14.24 -21.73 1.43
CA ALA A 141 -15.63 -22.16 1.29
C ALA A 141 -15.89 -22.88 -0.05
N GLU A 142 -16.97 -23.65 -0.13
CA GLU A 142 -17.32 -24.41 -1.33
C GLU A 142 -17.89 -23.55 -2.48
N GLY A 143 -18.05 -22.24 -2.27
CA GLY A 143 -18.63 -21.34 -3.27
C GLY A 143 -18.34 -19.87 -3.02
N ALA A 144 -19.25 -19.01 -3.48
CA ALA A 144 -19.11 -17.56 -3.42
C ALA A 144 -19.59 -16.93 -2.10
N THR A 145 -20.00 -17.76 -1.14
CA THR A 145 -20.61 -17.32 0.11
C THR A 145 -19.98 -18.06 1.29
N LYS A 146 -19.74 -17.36 2.39
CA LYS A 146 -19.33 -17.96 3.66
C LYS A 146 -19.83 -17.15 4.83
N THR A 147 -19.86 -17.74 6.02
CA THR A 147 -20.12 -17.01 7.27
C THR A 147 -18.79 -16.71 7.95
N PHE A 148 -18.63 -15.49 8.45
CA PHE A 148 -17.49 -15.17 9.31
C PHE A 148 -17.62 -15.90 10.64
N SER A 149 -16.75 -16.89 10.86
CA SER A 149 -16.70 -17.67 12.10
C SER A 149 -15.37 -17.39 12.81
N TYR A 150 -15.43 -16.63 13.90
CA TYR A 150 -14.29 -16.34 14.76
C TYR A 150 -14.78 -16.12 16.20
N ASP A 151 -13.88 -16.25 17.17
CA ASP A 151 -14.16 -15.92 18.57
C ASP A 151 -14.27 -14.39 18.72
N PRO A 152 -15.44 -13.83 19.12
CA PRO A 152 -15.59 -12.39 19.32
C PRO A 152 -14.66 -11.80 20.40
N ALA A 153 -14.12 -12.64 21.30
CA ALA A 153 -13.12 -12.22 22.29
C ALA A 153 -11.69 -12.16 21.72
N SER A 154 -11.49 -12.65 20.49
CA SER A 154 -10.22 -12.57 19.76
C SER A 154 -9.86 -11.11 19.43
N ARG A 155 -8.56 -10.80 19.48
CA ARG A 155 -8.02 -9.52 18.96
C ARG A 155 -7.84 -9.50 17.44
N TRP A 156 -8.17 -10.59 16.76
CA TRP A 156 -7.95 -10.77 15.32
C TRP A 156 -9.29 -11.05 14.63
N ILE A 157 -9.65 -10.18 13.67
CA ILE A 157 -10.82 -10.33 12.80
C ILE A 157 -10.33 -10.75 11.42
N PRO A 158 -10.81 -11.87 10.83
CA PRO A 158 -10.31 -12.38 9.56
C PRO A 158 -10.89 -11.59 8.37
N THR A 159 -10.42 -10.37 8.16
CA THR A 159 -10.91 -9.46 7.10
C THR A 159 -10.36 -9.75 5.71
N LEU A 160 -9.35 -10.61 5.60
CA LEU A 160 -8.77 -10.99 4.31
C LEU A 160 -9.64 -12.02 3.61
N VAL A 161 -10.21 -11.62 2.48
CA VAL A 161 -11.05 -12.44 1.62
C VAL A 161 -10.23 -12.84 0.40
N LYS A 162 -10.14 -14.14 0.15
CA LYS A 162 -9.43 -14.70 -1.00
C LYS A 162 -10.34 -15.63 -1.77
N GLY A 163 -10.18 -15.63 -3.08
CA GLY A 163 -10.87 -16.58 -3.93
C GLY A 163 -10.38 -16.56 -5.36
N THR A 164 -11.06 -17.36 -6.16
CA THR A 164 -10.76 -17.57 -7.56
C THR A 164 -12.02 -17.44 -8.39
N VAL A 165 -11.96 -16.65 -9.46
CA VAL A 165 -12.92 -16.65 -10.55
C VAL A 165 -12.47 -17.67 -11.59
N ILE A 166 -13.33 -18.64 -11.86
CA ILE A 166 -13.13 -19.70 -12.84
C ILE A 166 -14.03 -19.40 -14.03
N SER A 167 -13.44 -19.37 -15.22
CA SER A 167 -14.10 -19.09 -16.48
C SER A 167 -13.93 -20.24 -17.45
N GLU A 168 -15.03 -20.68 -18.04
CA GLU A 168 -15.03 -21.60 -19.19
C GLU A 168 -14.71 -20.88 -20.50
N ARG A 169 -14.74 -19.54 -20.49
CA ARG A 169 -14.40 -18.68 -21.64
C ARG A 169 -13.04 -18.02 -21.44
N ALA A 170 -12.34 -17.75 -22.54
CA ALA A 170 -11.17 -16.90 -22.51
C ALA A 170 -11.56 -15.49 -22.03
N LEU A 171 -10.93 -15.02 -20.96
CA LEU A 171 -11.00 -13.63 -20.50
C LEU A 171 -9.69 -12.93 -20.84
N THR A 172 -9.76 -11.65 -21.15
CA THR A 172 -8.57 -10.81 -21.39
C THR A 172 -8.30 -9.90 -20.21
N GLU A 173 -7.03 -9.49 -20.06
CA GLU A 173 -6.69 -8.38 -19.17
C GLU A 173 -7.31 -7.07 -19.67
N PRO A 174 -7.73 -6.16 -18.77
CA PRO A 174 -7.69 -6.30 -17.31
C PRO A 174 -8.74 -7.30 -16.81
N GLY A 175 -8.38 -8.15 -15.85
CA GLY A 175 -9.26 -9.20 -15.32
C GLY A 175 -10.59 -8.73 -14.71
N PRO A 176 -11.49 -9.68 -14.40
CA PRO A 176 -12.83 -9.37 -13.91
C PRO A 176 -12.80 -8.61 -12.59
N VAL A 177 -13.74 -7.68 -12.41
CA VAL A 177 -13.94 -7.01 -11.12
C VAL A 177 -14.93 -7.81 -10.29
N VAL A 178 -14.58 -8.00 -9.02
CA VAL A 178 -15.33 -8.75 -8.03
C VAL A 178 -15.79 -7.79 -6.93
N ALA A 179 -17.07 -7.87 -6.57
CA ALA A 179 -17.65 -7.17 -5.43
C ALA A 179 -17.77 -8.12 -4.23
N ILE A 180 -17.36 -7.64 -3.06
CA ILE A 180 -17.42 -8.37 -1.80
C ILE A 180 -18.42 -7.65 -0.91
N ALA A 181 -19.46 -8.37 -0.51
CA ALA A 181 -20.48 -7.88 0.39
C ALA A 181 -20.46 -8.59 1.73
N VAL A 182 -20.74 -7.83 2.78
CA VAL A 182 -20.98 -8.33 4.13
C VAL A 182 -22.40 -7.94 4.51
N ASP A 183 -23.19 -8.94 4.90
CA ASP A 183 -24.62 -8.80 5.22
C ASP A 183 -25.41 -8.09 4.10
N GLY A 184 -25.08 -8.45 2.86
CA GLY A 184 -25.74 -7.97 1.65
C GLY A 184 -25.31 -6.58 1.16
N ILE A 185 -24.42 -5.88 1.87
CA ILE A 185 -23.90 -4.56 1.47
C ILE A 185 -22.46 -4.70 0.94
N ILE A 186 -22.19 -4.13 -0.23
CA ILE A 186 -20.86 -4.13 -0.84
C ILE A 186 -19.90 -3.28 0.02
N ARG A 187 -18.82 -3.89 0.50
CA ARG A 187 -17.81 -3.26 1.35
C ARG A 187 -16.45 -3.10 0.68
N ALA A 188 -16.17 -3.92 -0.31
CA ALA A 188 -14.96 -3.82 -1.10
C ALA A 188 -15.22 -4.25 -2.54
N THR A 189 -14.43 -3.74 -3.47
CA THR A 189 -14.30 -4.31 -4.80
C THR A 189 -12.84 -4.50 -5.14
N VAL A 190 -12.53 -5.49 -5.97
CA VAL A 190 -11.15 -5.84 -6.34
C VAL A 190 -11.11 -6.35 -7.76
N ARG A 191 -10.02 -6.08 -8.46
CA ARG A 191 -9.75 -6.65 -9.78
C ARG A 191 -9.00 -7.96 -9.60
N ALA A 192 -9.54 -9.05 -10.12
CA ALA A 192 -8.84 -10.33 -10.15
C ALA A 192 -7.72 -10.29 -11.19
N HIS A 193 -6.63 -11.01 -10.93
CA HIS A 193 -5.47 -11.13 -11.83
C HIS A 193 -5.34 -12.56 -12.35
N ALA A 194 -4.86 -12.73 -13.59
CA ALA A 194 -4.69 -14.05 -14.17
C ALA A 194 -3.59 -14.84 -13.42
N VAL A 195 -3.87 -16.11 -13.13
CA VAL A 195 -2.88 -17.06 -12.57
C VAL A 195 -2.59 -18.18 -13.57
N GLU A 196 -3.63 -18.65 -14.25
CA GLU A 196 -3.56 -19.62 -15.33
C GLU A 196 -4.76 -19.42 -16.27
N GLU A 197 -4.77 -20.08 -17.42
CA GLU A 197 -5.86 -19.96 -18.38
C GLU A 197 -7.21 -20.31 -17.73
N GLY A 198 -8.17 -19.39 -17.85
CA GLY A 198 -9.50 -19.55 -17.24
C GLY A 198 -9.54 -19.41 -15.72
N ARG A 199 -8.44 -19.05 -15.02
CA ARG A 199 -8.44 -18.82 -13.57
C ARG A 199 -7.82 -17.49 -13.17
N TRP A 200 -8.59 -16.77 -12.37
CA TRP A 200 -8.25 -15.42 -11.93
C TRP A 200 -8.37 -15.32 -10.43
N ARG A 201 -7.31 -14.90 -9.76
CA ARG A 201 -7.26 -14.85 -8.31
C ARG A 201 -7.51 -13.44 -7.81
N PHE A 202 -8.14 -13.34 -6.65
CA PHE A 202 -8.33 -12.08 -5.97
C PHE A 202 -8.04 -12.23 -4.47
N GLU A 203 -7.51 -11.16 -3.90
CA GLU A 203 -7.33 -10.98 -2.46
C GLU A 203 -7.72 -9.54 -2.11
N VAL A 204 -8.56 -9.38 -1.09
CA VAL A 204 -8.99 -8.05 -0.65
C VAL A 204 -9.30 -8.06 0.84
N LEU A 205 -9.01 -6.93 1.51
CA LEU A 205 -9.47 -6.69 2.87
C LEU A 205 -10.87 -6.09 2.83
N VAL A 206 -11.77 -6.60 3.66
CA VAL A 206 -13.00 -5.89 4.01
C VAL A 206 -12.79 -5.05 5.28
N PRO A 207 -13.49 -3.92 5.44
CA PRO A 207 -13.39 -3.12 6.66
C PRO A 207 -13.78 -3.93 7.90
N GLU A 208 -13.02 -3.78 8.99
CA GLU A 208 -13.22 -4.55 10.23
C GLU A 208 -14.58 -4.26 10.86
N GLU A 209 -15.01 -3.00 10.83
CA GLU A 209 -16.28 -2.54 11.38
C GLU A 209 -17.50 -3.07 10.62
N ALA A 210 -17.30 -3.58 9.40
CA ALA A 210 -18.35 -4.23 8.63
C ALA A 210 -18.54 -5.71 9.00
N VAL A 211 -17.62 -6.30 9.75
CA VAL A 211 -17.60 -7.74 10.04
C VAL A 211 -17.93 -8.00 11.50
N SER A 212 -18.92 -8.84 11.74
CA SER A 212 -19.22 -9.44 13.04
C SER A 212 -19.19 -10.96 12.96
N ALA A 213 -19.00 -11.64 14.09
CA ALA A 213 -19.15 -13.08 14.14
C ALA A 213 -20.58 -13.46 13.73
N GLY A 214 -20.71 -14.33 12.72
CA GLY A 214 -21.99 -14.69 12.12
C GLY A 214 -22.40 -13.85 10.91
N SER A 215 -21.66 -12.77 10.56
CA SER A 215 -21.93 -12.01 9.34
C SER A 215 -21.78 -12.88 8.09
N LEU A 216 -22.67 -12.66 7.12
CA LEU A 216 -22.68 -13.38 5.85
C LEU A 216 -21.83 -12.64 4.83
N LEU A 217 -20.76 -13.27 4.38
CA LEU A 217 -19.98 -12.82 3.24
C LEU A 217 -20.54 -13.38 1.95
N THR A 218 -20.75 -12.53 0.95
CA THR A 218 -21.15 -12.92 -0.41
C THR A 218 -20.26 -12.22 -1.43
N VAL A 219 -19.86 -12.95 -2.46
CA VAL A 219 -19.00 -12.46 -3.54
C VAL A 219 -19.71 -12.58 -4.87
N GLN A 220 -19.64 -11.54 -5.70
CA GLN A 220 -20.29 -11.50 -7.00
C GLN A 220 -19.42 -10.78 -8.02
N LEU A 221 -19.57 -11.12 -9.30
CA LEU A 221 -18.94 -10.38 -10.39
C LEU A 221 -19.64 -9.05 -10.59
N VAL A 222 -18.85 -8.04 -10.91
CA VAL A 222 -19.36 -6.80 -11.50
C VAL A 222 -19.45 -7.02 -13.01
N SER A 223 -20.61 -6.71 -13.59
CA SER A 223 -21.01 -7.03 -14.98
C SER A 223 -20.10 -6.53 -16.10
N ASP A 224 -19.12 -5.70 -15.80
CA ASP A 224 -18.33 -4.98 -16.79
C ASP A 224 -17.17 -5.83 -17.31
N LEU A 225 -17.42 -7.12 -17.59
CA LEU A 225 -16.41 -8.05 -18.05
C LEU A 225 -15.89 -7.63 -19.43
N PRO A 226 -14.58 -7.46 -19.61
CA PRO A 226 -14.00 -7.44 -20.94
C PRO A 226 -14.02 -8.86 -21.50
N VAL A 227 -15.01 -9.16 -22.33
CA VAL A 227 -15.10 -10.44 -23.06
C VAL A 227 -14.47 -10.25 -24.44
N THR A 228 -13.66 -11.20 -24.90
CA THR A 228 -13.26 -11.25 -26.30
C THR A 228 -14.49 -11.44 -27.17
N ALA A 229 -14.73 -10.56 -28.13
CA ALA A 229 -15.70 -10.83 -29.19
C ALA A 229 -15.32 -12.17 -29.84
N ASP A 230 -16.27 -13.12 -29.87
CA ASP A 230 -16.05 -14.43 -30.48
C ASP A 230 -15.42 -14.26 -31.86
N ALA A 231 -14.26 -14.89 -32.07
CA ALA A 231 -13.73 -15.13 -33.41
C ALA A 231 -14.63 -16.18 -34.06
N GLY A 232 -15.67 -15.70 -34.74
CA GLY A 232 -16.46 -16.49 -35.70
C GLY A 232 -15.65 -16.85 -36.94
#